data_AF-X8IRD2-F1
#
_entry.id   AF-X8IRD2-F1
#
_cell.length_a   1.000
_cell.length_b   1.000
_cell.length_c   1.000
_cell.angle_alpha   90.00
_cell.angle_beta   90.00
_cell.angle_gamma   90.00
#
_symmetry.space_group_name_H-M   'P 1'
#
loop_
_entity.id
_entity.type
_entity.pdbx_description
1 polymer ?
#
loop_
_entity_poly.entity_id
_entity_poly.type
_entity_poly.pdbx_seq_one_letter_code
_entity_poly.pdbx_strand_id
1 'polypeptide(L)'
;MSKTDIYIRDIDSAVKAKLETISRQKGISLNVLVKTILSDYAIMPDIRLMNDKYENLFKDMTALYNYSLEKNEEIISENTALLRTILELIKS
;
A
#
# COMPACT_ATOMS: atom_id res chain seq x y z
N MET A 1 3.57 -22.69 30.27
CA MET A 1 3.30 -21.34 29.73
C MET A 1 2.34 -20.64 30.67
N SER A 2 2.72 -19.50 31.25
CA SER A 2 1.82 -18.68 32.06
C SER A 2 0.70 -18.13 31.16
N LYS A 3 -0.56 -18.39 31.51
CA LYS A 3 -1.70 -17.71 30.88
C LYS A 3 -1.86 -16.36 31.56
N THR A 4 -1.47 -15.29 30.87
CA THR A 4 -1.74 -13.93 31.32
C THR A 4 -3.12 -13.53 30.79
N ASP A 5 -4.12 -13.54 31.67
CA ASP A 5 -5.47 -13.09 31.33
C ASP A 5 -5.52 -11.55 31.32
N ILE A 6 -6.12 -10.99 30.27
CA ILE A 6 -6.31 -9.54 30.11
C ILE A 6 -7.73 -9.20 30.54
N TYR A 7 -7.86 -8.30 31.52
CA TYR A 7 -9.14 -7.79 31.99
C TYR A 7 -9.24 -6.30 31.67
N ILE A 8 -10.25 -5.93 30.89
CA ILE A 8 -10.57 -4.53 30.59
C ILE A 8 -11.59 -4.07 31.63
N ARG A 9 -11.22 -3.04 32.41
CA ARG A 9 -12.09 -2.42 33.40
C ARG A 9 -12.78 -1.20 32.80
N ASP A 10 -13.90 -0.81 33.40
CA ASP A 10 -14.62 0.42 33.09
C ASP A 10 -15.01 0.58 31.62
N ILE A 11 -15.31 -0.54 30.96
CA ILE A 11 -15.89 -0.50 29.61
C ILE A 11 -17.33 0.00 29.69
N ASP A 12 -17.65 0.96 28.83
CA ASP A 12 -19.01 1.46 28.67
C ASP A 12 -19.97 0.29 28.37
N SER A 13 -21.12 0.29 29.06
CA SER A 13 -22.08 -0.82 29.01
C SER A 13 -22.68 -1.00 27.60
N ALA A 14 -22.86 0.09 26.84
CA ALA A 14 -23.33 0.03 25.46
C ALA A 14 -22.25 -0.54 24.53
N VAL A 15 -20.97 -0.24 24.78
CA VAL A 15 -19.85 -0.82 24.02
C VAL A 15 -19.75 -2.32 24.27
N LYS A 16 -19.83 -2.75 25.54
CA LYS A 16 -19.83 -4.17 25.88
C LYS A 16 -21.00 -4.92 25.21
N ALA A 17 -22.21 -4.36 25.27
CA ALA A 17 -23.38 -4.94 24.64
C ALA A 17 -23.19 -5.12 23.12
N LYS A 18 -22.64 -4.12 22.43
CA LYS A 18 -22.32 -4.21 21.00
C LYS A 18 -21.33 -5.33 20.70
N LEU A 19 -20.25 -5.44 21.48
CA LEU A 19 -19.25 -6.50 21.29
C LEU A 19 -19.84 -7.89 21.52
N GLU A 20 -20.74 -8.06 22.50
CA GLU A 20 -21.46 -9.31 22.71
C GLU A 20 -22.40 -9.65 21.54
N THR A 21 -23.11 -8.66 20.98
CA THR A 21 -23.94 -8.87 19.79
C THR A 21 -23.08 -9.35 18.62
N ILE A 22 -21.95 -8.69 18.37
CA ILE A 22 -21.04 -9.05 17.28
C ILE A 22 -20.45 -10.45 17.51
N SER A 23 -20.07 -10.79 18.74
CA SER A 23 -19.50 -12.11 19.04
C SER A 23 -20.54 -13.21 18.79
N ARG A 24 -21.80 -13.00 19.19
CA ARG A 24 -22.92 -13.91 18.93
C ARG A 24 -23.21 -14.06 17.43
N GLN A 25 -23.26 -12.95 16.68
CA GLN A 25 -23.45 -12.98 15.23
C GLN A 25 -22.37 -13.80 14.51
N LYS A 26 -21.13 -13.73 15.00
CA LYS A 26 -20.00 -14.48 14.47
C LYS A 26 -19.87 -15.91 15.04
N GLY A 27 -20.73 -16.31 15.98
CA GLY A 27 -20.66 -17.62 16.63
C GLY A 27 -19.40 -17.85 17.47
N ILE A 28 -18.74 -16.78 17.94
CA ILE A 28 -17.49 -16.85 18.71
C ILE A 28 -17.66 -16.25 20.11
N SER A 29 -16.77 -16.61 21.03
CA SER A 29 -16.77 -16.01 22.36
C SER A 29 -16.29 -14.55 22.30
N LEU A 30 -16.77 -13.73 23.24
CA LEU A 30 -16.34 -12.35 23.38
C LEU A 30 -14.81 -12.23 23.52
N ASN A 31 -14.19 -13.15 24.28
CA ASN A 31 -12.74 -13.19 24.44
C ASN A 31 -12.01 -13.47 23.11
N VAL A 32 -12.55 -14.35 22.27
CA VAL A 32 -11.96 -14.62 20.95
C VAL A 32 -12.11 -13.38 20.06
N LEU A 33 -13.28 -12.74 20.05
CA LEU A 33 -13.50 -11.50 19.31
C LEU A 33 -12.52 -10.39 19.73
N VAL A 34 -12.36 -10.16 21.03
CA VAL A 34 -11.44 -9.14 21.56
C VAL A 34 -9.99 -9.46 21.20
N LYS A 35 -9.58 -10.73 21.27
CA LYS A 35 -8.25 -11.16 20.82
C LYS A 35 -8.04 -10.89 19.34
N THR A 36 -9.02 -11.19 18.49
CA THR A 36 -8.95 -10.89 17.06
C THR A 36 -8.77 -9.40 16.82
N ILE A 37 -9.59 -8.56 17.45
CA ILE A 37 -9.48 -7.10 17.33
C ILE A 37 -8.10 -6.62 17.77
N LEU A 38 -7.58 -7.11 18.90
CA LEU A 38 -6.25 -6.74 19.39
C LEU A 38 -5.13 -7.17 18.42
N SER A 39 -5.21 -8.38 17.88
CA SER A 39 -4.26 -8.86 16.87
C SER A 39 -4.32 -8.03 15.60
N ASP A 40 -5.52 -7.72 15.11
CA ASP A 40 -5.73 -6.90 13.92
C ASP A 40 -5.11 -5.51 14.10
N TYR A 41 -5.35 -4.87 15.25
CA TYR A 41 -4.75 -3.58 15.60
C TYR A 41 -3.23 -3.64 15.78
N ALA A 42 -2.70 -4.74 16.28
CA ALA A 42 -1.25 -4.92 16.43
C ALA A 42 -0.53 -5.08 15.08
N ILE A 43 -1.19 -5.68 14.08
CA ILE A 43 -0.64 -5.91 12.73
C ILE A 43 -0.92 -4.71 11.79
N MET A 44 -1.88 -3.86 12.14
CA MET A 44 -2.28 -2.69 11.36
C MET A 44 -1.13 -1.71 11.02
N PRO A 45 -0.16 -1.44 11.92
CA PRO A 45 1.04 -0.66 11.60
C PRO A 45 1.91 -1.32 10.54
N ASP A 46 2.07 -2.65 10.59
CA ASP A 46 2.87 -3.41 9.61
C ASP A 46 2.24 -3.34 8.22
N ILE A 47 0.91 -3.44 8.15
CA ILE A 47 0.16 -3.28 6.90
C ILE A 47 0.29 -1.86 6.35
N ARG A 48 0.23 -0.83 7.21
CA ARG A 48 0.45 0.56 6.78
C ARG A 48 1.87 0.77 6.23
N LEU A 49 2.89 0.32 6.96
CA LEU A 49 4.28 0.37 6.51
C LEU A 49 4.50 -0.38 5.19
N MET A 50 3.81 -1.51 5.01
CA MET A 50 3.86 -2.27 3.77
C MET A 50 3.23 -1.50 2.61
N ASN A 51 2.05 -0.90 2.82
CA ASN A 51 1.40 -0.05 1.81
C ASN A 51 2.27 1.15 1.42
N ASP A 52 2.86 1.85 2.40
CA ASP A 52 3.75 2.99 2.14
C ASP A 52 4.97 2.56 1.30
N LYS A 53 5.55 1.40 1.58
CA LYS A 53 6.66 0.83 0.79
C LYS A 53 6.25 0.52 -0.65
N TYR A 54 5.08 -0.09 -0.85
CA TYR A 54 4.58 -0.38 -2.19
C TYR A 54 4.25 0.88 -2.98
N GLU A 55 3.66 1.88 -2.34
CA GLU A 55 3.38 3.17 -2.97
C GLU A 55 4.67 3.87 -3.42
N ASN A 56 5.69 3.88 -2.56
CA ASN A 56 6.99 4.46 -2.91
C ASN A 56 7.67 3.69 -4.06
N LEU A 57 7.66 2.35 -4.03
CA LEU A 57 8.20 1.55 -5.12
C LEU A 57 7.51 1.85 -6.46
N PHE A 58 6.18 2.01 -6.45
CA PHE A 58 5.43 2.34 -7.65
C PHE A 58 5.77 3.74 -8.18
N LYS A 59 5.95 4.72 -7.29
CA LYS A 59 6.41 6.07 -7.64
C LYS A 59 7.79 6.03 -8.29
N ASP A 60 8.73 5.30 -7.69
CA ASP A 60 10.11 5.18 -8.19
C ASP A 60 10.14 4.51 -9.57
N MET A 61 9.40 3.42 -9.75
CA MET A 61 9.28 2.74 -11.05
C MET A 61 8.69 3.66 -12.12
N THR A 62 7.64 4.41 -11.79
CA THR A 62 7.00 5.34 -12.71
C THR A 62 7.93 6.48 -13.09
N ALA A 63 8.69 7.01 -12.13
CA ALA A 63 9.69 8.04 -12.37
C ALA A 63 10.80 7.54 -13.31
N LEU A 64 11.33 6.33 -13.09
CA LEU A 64 12.35 5.73 -13.96
C LEU A 64 11.82 5.48 -15.38
N TYR A 65 10.57 5.03 -15.49
CA TYR A 65 9.92 4.81 -16.77
C TYR A 65 9.73 6.10 -17.55
N ASN A 66 9.21 7.15 -16.91
CA ASN A 66 9.03 8.46 -17.52
C ASN A 66 10.37 9.07 -17.96
N TYR A 67 11.39 8.99 -17.11
CA TYR A 67 12.74 9.44 -17.48
C TYR A 67 13.28 8.70 -18.72
N SER A 68 13.02 7.38 -18.80
CA SER A 68 13.44 6.59 -19.96
C SER A 68 12.67 6.97 -21.23
N LEU A 69 11.38 7.28 -21.10
CA LEU A 69 10.56 7.79 -22.21
C LEU A 69 11.06 9.14 -22.71
N GLU A 70 11.26 10.11 -21.82
CA GLU A 70 11.76 11.45 -22.16
C GLU A 70 13.10 11.36 -22.89
N LYS A 71 14.03 10.55 -22.38
CA LYS A 71 15.33 10.34 -23.02
C LYS A 71 15.21 9.69 -24.40
N ASN A 72 14.28 8.75 -24.57
CA ASN A 72 14.05 8.13 -25.88
C ASN A 72 13.45 9.12 -26.88
N GLU A 73 12.52 9.98 -26.44
CA GLU A 73 11.96 11.05 -27.28
C GLU A 73 13.04 12.02 -27.75
N GLU A 74 13.97 12.40 -26.87
CA GLU A 74 15.12 13.25 -27.20
C GLU A 74 16.00 12.59 -28.28
N ILE A 75 16.40 11.33 -28.07
CA ILE A 75 17.22 10.57 -29.04
C ILE A 75 16.51 10.43 -30.39
N ILE A 76 15.20 10.16 -30.39
CA ILE A 76 14.41 10.05 -31.63
C ILE A 76 14.36 11.39 -32.35
N SER A 77 14.21 12.49 -31.62
CA SER A 77 14.20 13.84 -32.17
C SER A 77 15.53 14.19 -32.82
N GLU A 78 16.65 13.93 -32.12
CA GLU A 78 18.01 14.13 -32.63
C GLU A 78 18.26 13.29 -33.89
N ASN A 79 17.93 12.00 -33.86
CA ASN A 79 18.08 11.11 -35.01
C ASN A 79 17.25 11.58 -36.20
N THR A 80 16.02 12.05 -35.96
CA THR A 80 15.15 12.59 -37.00
C THR A 80 15.74 13.86 -37.62
N ALA A 81 16.32 14.74 -36.81
CA ALA A 81 17.01 15.94 -37.28
C ALA A 81 18.22 15.60 -38.16
N LEU A 82 19.08 14.67 -37.70
CA LEU A 82 20.24 14.21 -38.47
C LEU A 82 19.83 13.58 -39.81
N LEU A 83 18.78 12.74 -39.82
CA LEU A 83 18.25 12.15 -41.04
C LEU A 83 17.76 13.21 -42.03
N ARG A 84 17.10 14.27 -41.56
CA ARG A 84 16.68 15.40 -42.42
C ARG A 84 17.89 16.10 -43.04
N THR A 85 18.91 16.41 -42.24
CA THR A 85 20.14 17.05 -42.74
C THR A 85 20.83 16.19 -43.80
N ILE A 86 20.94 14.87 -43.58
CA ILE A 86 21.53 13.96 -44.57
C ILE A 86 20.71 13.95 -45.86
N LEU A 87 19.37 13.91 -45.76
CA LEU A 87 18.50 13.93 -46.94
C LEU A 87 18.62 15.24 -47.74
N GLU A 88 18.84 16.37 -47.09
CA GLU A 88 19.09 17.66 -47.76
C GLU A 88 20.43 17.66 -48.50
N LEU A 89 21.50 17.15 -47.86
CA LEU A 89 22.83 17.04 -48.47
C LEU A 89 22.89 16.09 -49.67
N ILE A 90 22.06 15.04 -49.69
CA ILE A 90 21.97 14.11 -50.84
C ILE A 90 21.19 14.72 -52.00
N LYS A 91 20.28 15.66 -51.73
CA LYS A 91 19.44 16.31 -52.75
C LYS A 91 20.11 17.54 -53.38
N SER A 92 21.14 18.10 -52.76
CA SER A 92 21.98 19.18 -53.29
C SER A 92 23.07 18.65 -54.22
#